data_AF-A0A942BF47-F1
#
_entry.id   AF-A0A942BF47-F1
#
_cell.length_a   1.000
_cell.length_b   1.000
_cell.length_c   1.000
_cell.angle_alpha   90.00
_cell.angle_beta   90.00
_cell.angle_gamma   90.00
#
_symmetry.space_group_name_H-M   'P 1'
#
loop_
_entity.id
_entity.type
_entity.pdbx_description
1 polymer ?
#
loop_
_entity_poly.entity_id
_entity_poly.type
_entity_poly.pdbx_seq_one_letter_code
_entity_poly.pdbx_strand_id
1 'polypeptide(L)'
;MLTRFLVVLALLVGASQAAFAIPAFWKTFQETYHIQDDSNIGRAKCVTCHMDPGPPKNKQRNPYGKQLQELVESTNSPVTADMLKSIEGKDANGNGVSNGDEIRKDQLPGAASTGTQGGQSASAAGATDTGSLFGIIPSHVFHPMFVHFPLALLLVSVLLDIWAFMKKDERLATAGQVNLWLAVITFVPALITGLIAMAWRYKLNLQGSLLIHLLLMAAAFLLSLLLLQKRKTGVDQNYFVLAVIAAVLVALGGHFGAMVSGVAY
;
A
#
# COMPACT_ATOMS: atom_id res chain seq x y z
N MET A 1 19.58 -11.81 -29.68
CA MET A 1 19.78 -10.96 -28.48
C MET A 1 18.49 -10.28 -28.03
N LEU A 2 17.73 -9.65 -28.93
CA LEU A 2 16.40 -9.09 -28.65
C LEU A 2 15.45 -10.09 -27.94
N THR A 3 15.46 -11.36 -28.35
CA THR A 3 14.66 -12.43 -27.75
C THR A 3 14.99 -12.69 -26.28
N ARG A 4 16.27 -12.63 -25.88
CA ARG A 4 16.67 -12.80 -24.46
C ARG A 4 16.25 -11.60 -23.62
N PHE A 5 16.30 -10.40 -24.20
CA PHE A 5 15.87 -9.16 -23.54
C PHE A 5 14.35 -9.11 -23.34
N LEU A 6 13.58 -9.54 -24.34
CA LEU A 6 12.13 -9.64 -24.27
C LEU A 6 11.66 -10.71 -23.26
N VAL A 7 12.39 -11.81 -23.11
CA VAL A 7 12.10 -12.83 -22.08
C VAL A 7 12.32 -12.29 -20.67
N VAL A 8 13.39 -11.53 -20.41
CA VAL A 8 13.63 -10.90 -19.10
C VAL A 8 12.58 -9.83 -18.79
N LEU A 9 12.20 -9.02 -19.79
CA LEU A 9 11.15 -8.01 -19.62
C LEU A 9 9.77 -8.65 -19.37
N ALA A 10 9.43 -9.72 -20.08
CA ALA A 10 8.18 -10.46 -19.89
C ALA A 10 8.10 -11.11 -18.50
N LEU A 11 9.22 -11.60 -17.96
CA LEU A 11 9.28 -12.10 -16.57
C LEU A 11 9.06 -10.99 -15.54
N LEU A 12 9.52 -9.76 -15.81
CA LEU A 12 9.33 -8.62 -14.90
C LEU A 12 7.91 -8.05 -14.93
N VAL A 13 7.28 -7.97 -16.09
CA VAL A 13 5.86 -7.55 -16.23
C VAL A 13 4.92 -8.64 -15.69
N GLY A 14 5.29 -9.92 -15.81
CA GLY A 14 4.56 -11.03 -15.18
C GLY A 14 4.60 -11.02 -13.65
N ALA A 15 5.57 -10.33 -13.04
CA ALA A 15 5.71 -10.20 -11.59
C ALA A 15 4.97 -8.98 -11.00
N SER A 16 4.45 -8.07 -11.83
CA SER A 16 3.51 -7.03 -11.38
C SER A 16 2.15 -7.65 -11.10
N GLN A 17 2.05 -8.37 -9.99
CA GLN A 17 0.77 -8.74 -9.42
C GLN A 17 0.03 -7.44 -9.11
N ALA A 18 -1.18 -7.27 -9.67
CA ALA A 18 -2.12 -6.27 -9.21
C ALA A 18 -2.47 -6.62 -7.77
N ALA A 19 -1.62 -6.17 -6.84
CA ALA A 19 -1.85 -6.29 -5.42
C ALA A 19 -2.95 -5.29 -5.08
N PHE A 20 -4.20 -5.72 -5.27
CA PHE A 20 -5.29 -5.12 -4.53
C PHE A 20 -4.91 -5.26 -3.06
N ALA A 21 -4.52 -4.13 -2.46
CA ALA A 21 -4.07 -4.02 -1.09
C ALA A 21 -5.26 -4.25 -0.14
N ILE A 22 -5.75 -5.49 -0.10
CA ILE A 22 -6.65 -5.98 0.92
C ILE A 22 -5.78 -6.20 2.15
N PRO A 23 -6.08 -5.56 3.29
CA PRO A 23 -5.33 -5.81 4.51
C PRO A 23 -5.33 -7.30 4.86
N ALA A 24 -4.19 -7.86 5.25
CA ALA A 24 -4.07 -9.29 5.57
C ALA A 24 -5.16 -9.77 6.56
N PHE A 25 -5.54 -8.94 7.53
CA PHE A 25 -6.60 -9.25 8.49
C PHE A 25 -7.98 -9.44 7.85
N TRP A 26 -8.30 -8.67 6.80
CA TRP A 26 -9.61 -8.74 6.14
C TRP A 26 -9.77 -10.07 5.41
N LYS A 27 -8.69 -10.51 4.75
CA LYS A 27 -8.64 -11.82 4.11
C LYS A 27 -8.84 -12.94 5.14
N THR A 28 -8.11 -12.92 6.26
CA THR A 28 -8.30 -13.90 7.34
C THR A 28 -9.75 -13.91 7.86
N PHE A 29 -10.35 -12.73 8.02
CA PHE A 29 -11.74 -12.61 8.47
C PHE A 29 -12.73 -13.19 7.44
N GLN A 30 -12.60 -12.85 6.16
CA GLN A 30 -13.44 -13.38 5.08
C GLN A 30 -13.31 -14.90 4.97
N GLU A 31 -12.10 -15.44 5.07
CA GLU A 31 -11.86 -16.88 4.99
C GLU A 31 -12.40 -17.63 6.21
N THR A 32 -12.29 -17.04 7.40
CA THR A 32 -12.78 -17.65 8.65
C THR A 32 -14.29 -17.76 8.69
N TYR A 33 -15.00 -16.73 8.19
CA TYR A 33 -16.46 -16.64 8.29
C TYR A 33 -17.21 -16.79 6.95
N HIS A 34 -16.49 -17.06 5.86
CA HIS A 34 -17.03 -17.20 4.50
C HIS A 34 -17.88 -16.00 4.03
N ILE A 35 -17.42 -14.78 4.36
CA ILE A 35 -18.13 -13.53 4.05
C ILE A 35 -18.10 -13.25 2.55
N GLN A 36 -19.29 -13.05 1.97
CA GLN A 36 -19.43 -12.65 0.57
C GLN A 36 -19.20 -11.15 0.40
N ASP A 37 -18.61 -10.73 -0.72
CA ASP A 37 -18.30 -9.31 -0.99
C ASP A 37 -19.55 -8.42 -1.04
N ASP A 38 -20.69 -9.00 -1.43
CA ASP A 38 -22.00 -8.35 -1.51
C ASP A 38 -22.85 -8.51 -0.23
N SER A 39 -22.29 -9.04 0.85
CA SER A 39 -22.96 -9.08 2.15
C SER A 39 -22.90 -7.71 2.84
N ASN A 40 -23.68 -7.51 3.90
CA ASN A 40 -23.61 -6.30 4.72
C ASN A 40 -22.22 -6.11 5.33
N ILE A 41 -21.64 -7.19 5.88
CA ILE A 41 -20.28 -7.19 6.41
C ILE A 41 -19.26 -7.00 5.27
N GLY A 42 -19.45 -7.70 4.14
CA GLY A 42 -18.61 -7.58 2.95
C GLY A 42 -18.49 -6.16 2.41
N ARG A 43 -19.61 -5.42 2.39
CA ARG A 43 -19.65 -4.00 2.02
C ARG A 43 -19.02 -3.09 3.08
N ALA A 44 -19.18 -3.41 4.36
CA ALA A 44 -18.68 -2.58 5.45
C ALA A 44 -17.15 -2.57 5.57
N LYS A 45 -16.48 -3.68 5.20
CA LYS A 45 -15.00 -3.82 5.18
C LYS A 45 -14.37 -3.33 6.49
N CYS A 46 -13.74 -2.15 6.46
CA CYS A 46 -13.09 -1.53 7.61
C CYS A 46 -14.05 -1.30 8.79
N VAL A 47 -15.32 -0.97 8.53
CA VAL A 47 -16.32 -0.63 9.55
C VAL A 47 -16.76 -1.87 10.37
N THR A 48 -16.39 -3.07 9.91
CA THR A 48 -16.54 -4.31 10.70
C THR A 48 -15.78 -4.24 12.03
N CYS A 49 -14.64 -3.53 12.08
CA CYS A 49 -13.80 -3.40 13.29
C CYS A 49 -13.51 -1.95 13.68
N HIS A 50 -13.80 -0.99 12.81
CA HIS A 50 -13.53 0.43 13.02
C HIS A 50 -14.84 1.24 13.07
N MET A 51 -14.81 2.36 13.79
CA MET A 51 -15.99 3.25 13.85
C MET A 51 -16.14 4.10 12.58
N ASP A 52 -15.05 4.33 11.85
CA ASP A 52 -15.03 5.14 10.64
C ASP A 52 -14.59 4.33 9.42
N PRO A 53 -15.14 4.58 8.22
CA PRO A 53 -14.66 3.99 6.98
C PRO A 53 -13.26 4.53 6.63
N GLY A 54 -12.33 3.63 6.33
CA GLY A 54 -10.94 3.94 5.98
C GLY A 54 -9.92 3.44 7.02
N PRO A 55 -8.60 3.56 6.74
CA PRO A 55 -7.57 3.24 7.72
C PRO A 55 -7.71 4.17 8.94
N PRO A 56 -7.52 3.66 10.17
CA PRO A 56 -7.90 4.35 11.39
C PRO A 56 -7.16 5.70 11.54
N LYS A 57 -7.87 6.82 11.35
CA LYS A 57 -7.34 8.17 11.60
C LYS A 57 -7.10 8.45 13.09
N ASN A 58 -7.79 7.70 13.95
CA ASN A 58 -7.85 7.89 15.41
C ASN A 58 -7.68 6.56 16.20
N LYS A 59 -7.38 5.43 15.52
CA LYS A 59 -7.43 4.07 16.10
C LYS A 59 -8.77 3.72 16.75
N GLN A 60 -9.85 4.44 16.47
CA GLN A 60 -11.14 4.14 17.09
C GLN A 60 -11.69 2.86 16.48
N ARG A 61 -11.66 1.83 17.31
CA ARG A 61 -12.27 0.54 17.04
C ARG A 61 -13.65 0.52 17.65
N ASN A 62 -14.57 -0.11 16.93
CA ASN A 62 -15.85 -0.48 17.54
C ASN A 62 -15.57 -1.49 18.69
N PRO A 63 -16.55 -1.77 19.55
CA PRO A 63 -16.36 -2.70 20.67
C PRO A 63 -15.77 -4.06 20.26
N TYR A 64 -16.19 -4.63 19.13
CA TYR A 64 -15.62 -5.88 18.60
C TYR A 64 -14.14 -5.73 18.23
N GLY A 65 -13.79 -4.67 17.50
CA GLY A 65 -12.42 -4.37 17.13
C GLY A 65 -11.50 -4.16 18.33
N LYS A 66 -12.01 -3.62 19.46
CA LYS A 66 -11.25 -3.49 20.71
C LYS A 66 -10.89 -4.86 21.31
N GLN A 67 -11.83 -5.80 21.32
CA GLN A 67 -11.56 -7.17 21.76
C GLN A 67 -10.49 -7.85 20.91
N LEU A 68 -10.50 -7.63 19.58
CA LEU A 68 -9.44 -8.11 18.71
C LEU A 68 -8.10 -7.43 18.96
N GLN A 69 -8.10 -6.13 19.25
CA GLN A 69 -6.88 -5.39 19.56
C GLN A 69 -6.21 -5.93 20.82
N GLU A 70 -6.97 -6.20 21.87
CA GLU A 70 -6.46 -6.80 23.11
C GLU A 70 -5.77 -8.15 22.85
N LEU A 71 -6.34 -8.98 21.97
CA LEU A 71 -5.73 -10.24 21.57
C LEU A 71 -4.44 -10.06 20.76
N VAL A 72 -4.45 -9.14 19.79
CA VAL A 72 -3.25 -8.84 18.98
C VAL A 72 -2.12 -8.30 19.85
N GLU A 73 -2.44 -7.42 20.81
CA GLU A 73 -1.46 -6.83 21.72
C GLU A 73 -0.93 -7.86 22.73
N SER A 74 -1.78 -8.75 23.25
CA SER A 74 -1.36 -9.79 24.21
C SER A 74 -0.53 -10.91 23.58
N THR A 75 -0.78 -11.24 22.31
CA THR A 75 -0.06 -12.30 21.58
C THR A 75 1.10 -11.77 20.74
N ASN A 76 1.22 -10.44 20.60
CA ASN A 76 2.14 -9.78 19.68
C ASN A 76 2.15 -10.41 18.27
N SER A 77 0.97 -10.81 17.80
CA SER A 77 0.77 -11.59 16.57
C SER A 77 -0.34 -10.99 15.71
N PRO A 78 -0.28 -11.12 14.37
CA PRO A 78 -1.37 -10.68 13.49
C PRO A 78 -2.67 -11.45 13.79
N VAL A 79 -3.81 -10.91 13.37
CA VAL A 79 -5.12 -11.55 13.56
C VAL A 79 -5.14 -12.91 12.86
N THR A 80 -5.38 -13.98 13.62
CA THR A 80 -5.54 -15.36 13.12
C THR A 80 -6.98 -15.84 13.21
N ALA A 81 -7.30 -16.93 12.50
CA ALA A 81 -8.60 -17.59 12.59
C ALA A 81 -8.93 -18.03 14.03
N ASP A 82 -7.94 -18.50 14.79
CA ASP A 82 -8.14 -18.94 16.18
C ASP A 82 -8.45 -17.76 17.10
N MET A 83 -7.80 -16.61 16.89
CA MET A 83 -8.12 -15.37 17.63
C MET A 83 -9.55 -14.92 17.35
N LEU A 84 -9.97 -14.94 16.09
CA LEU A 84 -11.35 -14.62 15.69
C LEU A 84 -12.36 -15.55 16.39
N LYS A 85 -12.12 -16.86 16.33
CA LYS A 85 -12.98 -17.87 16.99
C LYS A 85 -13.02 -17.70 18.51
N SER A 86 -11.91 -17.32 19.14
CA SER A 86 -11.81 -17.18 20.60
C SER A 86 -12.71 -16.07 21.18
N ILE A 87 -13.17 -15.12 20.35
CA ILE A 87 -14.06 -14.02 20.77
C ILE A 87 -15.48 -14.16 20.22
N GLU A 88 -15.80 -15.22 19.47
CA GLU A 88 -17.14 -15.42 18.92
C GLU A 88 -18.21 -15.43 20.02
N GLY A 89 -17.93 -16.08 21.15
CA GLY A 89 -18.86 -16.18 22.28
C GLY A 89 -18.95 -14.92 23.16
N LYS A 90 -18.16 -13.87 22.87
CA LYS A 90 -18.24 -12.61 23.62
C LYS A 90 -19.36 -11.75 23.06
N ASP A 91 -19.99 -10.98 23.94
CA ASP A 91 -20.92 -9.91 23.59
C ASP A 91 -20.16 -8.58 23.71
N ALA A 92 -19.74 -8.02 22.57
CA ALA A 92 -18.86 -6.85 22.57
C ALA A 92 -19.59 -5.54 22.91
N ASN A 93 -20.86 -5.41 22.55
CA ASN A 93 -21.65 -4.20 22.73
C ASN A 93 -22.62 -4.30 23.92
N GLY A 94 -22.70 -5.44 24.61
CA GLY A 94 -23.58 -5.67 25.75
C GLY A 94 -25.04 -5.84 25.38
N ASN A 95 -25.35 -6.21 24.13
CA ASN A 95 -26.72 -6.30 23.62
C ASN A 95 -27.38 -7.69 23.84
N GLY A 96 -26.67 -8.63 24.46
CA GLY A 96 -27.11 -10.01 24.70
C GLY A 96 -26.93 -10.96 23.51
N VAL A 97 -26.30 -10.53 22.42
CA VAL A 97 -25.99 -11.34 21.24
C VAL A 97 -24.48 -11.50 21.12
N SER A 98 -24.02 -12.71 20.84
CA SER A 98 -22.59 -12.98 20.68
C SER A 98 -22.07 -12.43 19.35
N ASN A 99 -20.79 -12.06 19.30
CA ASN A 99 -20.12 -11.60 18.08
C ASN A 99 -20.29 -12.61 16.94
N GLY A 100 -20.15 -13.90 17.23
CA GLY A 100 -20.29 -14.97 16.25
C GLY A 100 -21.71 -15.06 15.68
N ASP A 101 -22.72 -14.81 16.51
CA ASP A 101 -24.11 -14.81 16.06
C ASP A 101 -24.46 -13.57 15.24
N GLU A 102 -23.90 -12.39 15.57
CA GLU A 102 -24.00 -11.19 14.74
C GLU A 102 -23.37 -11.45 13.36
N ILE A 103 -22.17 -12.01 13.32
CA ILE A 103 -21.45 -12.30 12.07
C ILE A 103 -22.20 -13.33 11.21
N ARG A 104 -22.70 -14.43 11.78
CA ARG A 104 -23.48 -15.46 11.05
C ARG A 104 -24.80 -14.92 10.49
N LYS A 105 -25.35 -13.87 11.10
CA LYS A 105 -26.55 -13.16 10.63
C LYS A 105 -26.22 -12.02 9.66
N ASP A 106 -24.97 -11.91 9.22
CA ASP A 106 -24.48 -10.82 8.37
C ASP A 106 -24.76 -9.43 8.99
N GLN A 107 -24.52 -9.32 10.30
CA GLN A 107 -24.60 -8.08 11.08
C GLN A 107 -23.20 -7.67 11.55
N LEU A 108 -22.98 -6.36 11.67
CA LEU A 108 -21.68 -5.84 12.10
C LEU A 108 -21.45 -6.14 13.58
N PRO A 109 -20.40 -6.91 13.93
CA PRO A 109 -20.15 -7.25 15.31
C PRO A 109 -19.82 -6.00 16.13
N GLY A 110 -20.46 -5.87 17.28
CA GLY A 110 -20.26 -4.72 18.18
C GLY A 110 -20.91 -3.41 17.71
N ALA A 111 -21.78 -3.43 16.70
CA ALA A 111 -22.63 -2.27 16.37
C ALA A 111 -23.72 -2.08 17.44
N ALA A 112 -24.02 -0.85 17.86
CA ALA A 112 -25.06 -0.62 18.86
C ALA A 112 -26.43 -1.14 18.38
N SER A 113 -27.17 -1.83 19.26
CA SER A 113 -28.41 -2.57 18.96
C SER A 113 -29.65 -1.70 18.69
N THR A 114 -29.49 -0.48 18.22
CA THR A 114 -30.61 0.34 17.73
C THR A 114 -30.56 0.36 16.22
N GLY A 115 -31.53 -0.32 15.61
CA GLY A 115 -31.66 -0.47 14.16
C GLY A 115 -31.53 0.85 13.42
N THR A 116 -30.37 1.06 12.82
CA THR A 116 -30.23 1.88 11.62
C THR A 116 -29.44 1.06 10.62
N GLN A 117 -30.13 0.12 9.97
CA GLN A 117 -29.78 -0.21 8.59
C GLN A 117 -30.00 1.07 7.78
N GLY A 118 -28.93 1.85 7.63
CA GLY A 118 -28.92 3.05 6.83
C GLY A 118 -27.86 2.90 5.75
N GLY A 119 -28.22 2.26 4.64
CA GLY A 119 -27.50 2.49 3.41
C GLY A 119 -27.55 3.98 3.09
N GLN A 120 -26.39 4.64 3.03
CA GLN A 120 -26.24 5.88 2.28
C GLN A 120 -24.94 5.82 1.50
N SER A 121 -25.11 5.57 0.20
CA SER A 121 -24.20 6.01 -0.84
C SER A 121 -24.11 7.55 -0.82
N ALA A 122 -22.87 8.04 -0.91
CA ALA A 122 -22.41 9.34 -1.40
C ALA A 122 -22.92 10.64 -0.74
N SER A 123 -21.97 11.42 -0.19
CA SER A 123 -21.73 12.79 -0.63
C SER A 123 -20.43 13.33 -0.04
N ALA A 124 -19.61 13.93 -0.90
CA ALA A 124 -18.55 14.83 -0.50
C ALA A 124 -19.14 16.05 0.24
N ALA A 125 -18.61 16.39 1.41
CA ALA A 125 -18.63 17.74 1.98
C ALA A 125 -17.65 17.79 3.16
N GLY A 126 -16.89 18.87 3.23
CA GLY A 126 -15.67 18.97 4.02
C GLY A 126 -15.87 18.98 5.53
N ALA A 127 -14.83 18.53 6.22
CA ALA A 127 -14.65 18.74 7.65
C ALA A 127 -13.55 19.80 7.84
N THR A 128 -13.98 20.97 8.31
CA THR A 128 -13.14 22.03 8.88
C THR A 128 -12.52 21.52 10.18
N ASP A 129 -11.19 21.41 10.19
CA ASP A 129 -10.39 20.92 11.31
C ASP A 129 -9.83 22.13 12.09
N THR A 130 -10.43 22.45 13.22
CA THR A 130 -9.91 23.45 14.16
C THR A 130 -9.03 22.76 15.18
N GLY A 131 -7.70 22.86 15.03
CA GLY A 131 -6.77 22.53 16.13
C GLY A 131 -5.48 21.81 15.77
N SER A 132 -4.85 22.09 14.63
CA SER A 132 -3.42 21.83 14.40
C SER A 132 -2.95 22.79 13.33
N LEU A 133 -1.80 23.44 13.52
CA LEU A 133 -1.22 24.35 12.52
C LEU A 133 -0.93 23.64 11.16
N PHE A 134 -1.06 22.30 11.13
CA PHE A 134 -1.03 21.44 9.94
C PHE A 134 -2.19 20.42 9.89
N GLY A 135 -3.42 20.80 10.30
CA GLY A 135 -4.66 20.01 10.18
C GLY A 135 -5.14 19.75 8.74
N ILE A 136 -4.25 19.83 7.74
CA ILE A 136 -4.56 19.68 6.30
C ILE A 136 -3.88 18.44 5.70
N ILE A 137 -3.02 17.73 6.45
CA ILE A 137 -2.21 16.64 5.90
C ILE A 137 -2.62 15.29 6.54
N PRO A 138 -3.60 14.54 5.98
CA PRO A 138 -3.84 13.14 6.36
C PRO A 138 -2.54 12.28 6.32
N SER A 139 -2.10 11.82 7.49
CA SER A 139 -0.79 11.21 7.78
C SER A 139 -0.49 9.86 7.12
N HIS A 140 -1.46 9.21 6.45
CA HIS A 140 -1.35 7.81 6.03
C HIS A 140 -1.54 7.54 4.53
N VAL A 141 -1.83 8.57 3.73
CA VAL A 141 -2.08 8.40 2.27
C VAL A 141 -0.99 9.06 1.42
N PHE A 142 -0.33 10.11 1.93
CA PHE A 142 0.60 10.87 1.11
C PHE A 142 1.86 10.12 0.75
N HIS A 143 2.50 9.43 1.69
CA HIS A 143 3.74 8.74 1.37
C HIS A 143 3.53 7.67 0.28
N PRO A 144 2.52 6.78 0.36
CA PRO A 144 2.15 5.91 -0.76
C PRO A 144 1.85 6.69 -2.05
N MET A 145 1.06 7.76 -2.02
CA MET A 145 0.74 8.55 -3.22
C MET A 145 1.99 9.10 -3.91
N PHE A 146 2.92 9.67 -3.14
CA PHE A 146 4.15 10.27 -3.68
C PHE A 146 5.21 9.24 -4.08
N VAL A 147 5.20 8.02 -3.53
CA VAL A 147 6.15 6.98 -3.97
C VAL A 147 5.71 6.25 -5.24
N HIS A 148 4.41 6.05 -5.47
CA HIS A 148 3.95 5.30 -6.65
C HIS A 148 4.20 6.06 -7.96
N PHE A 149 4.14 7.40 -7.90
CA PHE A 149 4.33 8.25 -9.07
C PHE A 149 5.75 8.14 -9.69
N PRO A 150 6.87 8.39 -8.96
CA PRO A 150 8.21 8.22 -9.49
C PRO A 150 8.51 6.77 -9.88
N LEU A 151 7.93 5.78 -9.18
CA LEU A 151 8.03 4.37 -9.54
C LEU A 151 7.45 4.09 -10.94
N ALA A 152 6.20 4.53 -11.17
CA ALA A 152 5.53 4.35 -12.45
C ALA A 152 6.27 5.08 -13.58
N LEU A 153 6.75 6.30 -13.33
CA LEU A 153 7.51 7.07 -14.30
C LEU A 153 8.85 6.39 -14.65
N LEU A 154 9.55 5.82 -13.67
CA LEU A 154 10.77 5.06 -13.99
C LEU A 154 10.45 3.85 -14.88
N LEU A 155 9.45 3.04 -14.52
CA LEU A 155 9.08 1.86 -15.29
C LEU A 155 8.65 2.21 -16.72
N VAL A 156 7.79 3.22 -16.88
CA VAL A 156 7.34 3.69 -18.20
C VAL A 156 8.51 4.26 -18.99
N SER A 157 9.48 4.94 -18.35
CA SER A 157 10.69 5.40 -19.03
C SER A 157 11.47 4.24 -19.66
N VAL A 158 11.70 3.16 -18.89
CA VAL A 158 12.40 1.97 -19.37
C VAL A 158 11.63 1.30 -20.52
N LEU A 159 10.30 1.20 -20.42
CA LEU A 159 9.48 0.64 -21.49
C LEU A 159 9.54 1.48 -22.78
N LEU A 160 9.46 2.81 -22.65
CA LEU A 160 9.60 3.72 -23.79
C LEU A 160 10.97 3.60 -24.45
N ASP A 161 12.04 3.43 -23.68
CA ASP A 161 13.40 3.25 -24.23
C ASP A 161 13.57 1.93 -24.97
N ILE A 162 13.02 0.85 -24.42
CA ILE A 162 13.03 -0.45 -25.08
C ILE A 162 12.28 -0.33 -26.40
N TRP A 163 11.12 0.31 -26.38
CA TRP A 163 10.32 0.50 -27.59
C TRP A 163 11.02 1.40 -28.60
N ALA A 164 11.64 2.50 -28.16
CA ALA A 164 12.44 3.40 -28.97
C ALA A 164 13.60 2.67 -29.64
N PHE A 165 14.31 1.83 -28.90
CA PHE A 165 15.42 1.03 -29.43
C PHE A 165 14.95 0.00 -30.46
N MET A 166 13.81 -0.65 -30.21
CA MET A 166 13.21 -1.61 -31.15
C MET A 166 12.74 -0.95 -32.44
N LYS A 167 12.14 0.25 -32.35
CA LYS A 167 11.59 0.98 -33.50
C LYS A 167 12.57 1.94 -34.15
N LYS A 168 13.74 2.15 -33.52
CA LYS A 168 14.70 3.20 -33.89
C LYS A 168 14.02 4.58 -33.96
N ASP A 169 13.11 4.84 -33.02
CA ASP A 169 12.31 6.06 -32.98
C ASP A 169 12.84 7.02 -31.90
N GLU A 170 13.39 8.14 -32.36
CA GLU A 170 13.97 9.17 -31.50
C GLU A 170 12.91 9.92 -30.66
N ARG A 171 11.65 9.95 -31.12
CA ARG A 171 10.54 10.57 -30.36
C ARG A 171 10.23 9.75 -29.12
N LEU A 172 10.20 8.42 -29.23
CA LEU A 172 10.02 7.52 -28.09
C LEU A 172 11.20 7.59 -27.12
N ALA A 173 12.44 7.71 -27.63
CA ALA A 173 13.63 7.87 -26.79
C ALA A 173 13.58 9.18 -25.99
N THR A 174 13.12 10.26 -26.63
CA THR A 174 12.91 11.57 -26.00
C THR A 174 11.80 11.50 -24.94
N ALA A 175 10.68 10.84 -25.25
CA ALA A 175 9.60 10.62 -24.30
C ALA A 175 10.10 9.84 -23.07
N GLY A 176 10.86 8.75 -23.28
CA GLY A 176 11.49 7.99 -22.21
C GLY A 176 12.41 8.87 -21.34
N GLN A 177 13.19 9.77 -21.97
CA GLN A 177 14.10 10.68 -21.27
C GLN A 177 13.36 11.69 -20.40
N VAL A 178 12.33 12.33 -20.95
CA VAL A 178 11.47 13.27 -20.21
C VAL A 178 10.83 12.54 -19.02
N ASN A 179 10.36 11.31 -19.24
CA ASN A 179 9.75 10.51 -18.18
C ASN A 179 10.73 10.17 -17.06
N LEU A 180 12.00 9.87 -17.39
CA LEU A 180 13.05 9.63 -16.40
C LEU A 180 13.35 10.89 -15.58
N TRP A 181 13.39 12.06 -16.23
CA TRP A 181 13.55 13.33 -15.52
C TRP A 181 12.40 13.59 -14.55
N LEU A 182 11.16 13.37 -14.99
CA LEU A 182 9.99 13.50 -14.12
C LEU A 182 10.06 12.51 -12.95
N ALA A 183 10.51 11.27 -13.17
CA ALA A 183 10.69 10.29 -12.11
C ALA A 183 11.67 10.79 -11.04
N VAL A 184 12.83 11.31 -11.45
CA VAL A 184 13.84 11.84 -10.53
C VAL A 184 13.34 13.07 -9.77
N ILE A 185 12.66 14.00 -10.45
CA ILE A 185 12.13 15.22 -9.80
C ILE A 185 11.06 14.86 -8.78
N THR A 186 10.14 13.95 -9.13
CA THR A 186 9.04 13.53 -8.25
C THR A 186 9.48 12.59 -7.14
N PHE A 187 10.70 12.04 -7.21
CA PHE A 187 11.32 11.32 -6.11
C PHE A 187 11.64 12.22 -4.91
N VAL A 188 11.94 13.51 -5.13
CA VAL A 188 12.29 14.45 -4.06
C VAL A 188 11.18 14.59 -3.01
N PRO A 189 9.91 14.88 -3.36
CA PRO A 189 8.83 14.91 -2.38
C PRO A 189 8.57 13.52 -1.74
N ALA A 190 8.75 12.43 -2.48
CA ALA A 190 8.64 11.07 -1.95
C ALA A 190 9.68 10.80 -0.85
N LEU A 191 10.92 11.24 -1.07
CA LEU A 191 12.01 11.13 -0.10
C LEU A 191 11.73 11.97 1.15
N ILE A 192 11.34 13.24 0.98
CA ILE A 192 11.02 14.14 2.09
C ILE A 192 9.90 13.56 2.95
N THR A 193 8.80 13.14 2.33
CA THR A 193 7.66 12.56 3.05
C THR A 193 8.02 11.23 3.72
N GLY A 194 8.89 10.42 3.12
CA GLY A 194 9.40 9.18 3.72
C GLY A 194 10.27 9.41 4.94
N LEU A 195 11.18 10.38 4.90
CA LEU A 195 12.03 10.75 6.04
C LEU A 195 11.21 11.33 7.21
N ILE A 196 10.20 12.15 6.91
CA ILE A 196 9.26 12.66 7.93
C ILE A 196 8.51 11.49 8.58
N ALA A 197 7.98 10.56 7.77
CA ALA A 197 7.31 9.37 8.27
C ALA A 197 8.24 8.52 9.15
N MET A 198 9.51 8.37 8.76
CA MET A 198 10.53 7.67 9.53
C MET A 198 10.81 8.32 10.89
N ALA A 199 10.97 9.64 10.92
CA ALA A 199 11.23 10.39 12.14
C ALA A 199 10.05 10.31 13.13
N TRP A 200 8.81 10.46 12.63
CA TRP A 200 7.62 10.53 13.49
C TRP A 200 7.07 9.16 13.87
N ARG A 201 6.96 8.24 12.91
CA ARG A 201 6.30 6.94 13.15
C ARG A 201 7.24 5.91 13.74
N TYR A 202 8.49 5.90 13.27
CA TYR A 202 9.47 4.86 13.59
C TYR A 202 10.57 5.36 14.52
N LYS A 203 10.52 6.63 14.95
CA LYS A 203 11.51 7.26 15.85
C LYS A 203 12.96 7.00 15.42
N LEU A 204 13.20 7.01 14.10
CA LEU A 204 14.50 6.72 13.48
C LEU A 204 15.07 5.31 13.76
N ASN A 205 14.23 4.35 14.15
CA ASN A 205 14.65 2.96 14.35
C ASN A 205 14.83 2.23 13.00
N LEU A 206 16.06 2.22 12.48
CA LEU A 206 16.44 1.62 11.21
C LEU A 206 16.72 0.12 11.35
N GLN A 207 15.67 -0.68 11.48
CA GLN A 207 15.79 -2.13 11.58
C GLN A 207 14.80 -2.85 10.66
N GLY A 208 15.11 -4.11 10.34
CA GLY A 208 14.26 -5.00 9.55
C GLY A 208 13.87 -4.42 8.19
N SER A 209 12.60 -4.58 7.83
CA SER A 209 12.05 -4.19 6.52
C SER A 209 12.18 -2.69 6.23
N LEU A 210 12.20 -1.82 7.24
CA LEU A 210 12.36 -0.37 7.05
C LEU A 210 13.76 -0.02 6.52
N LEU A 211 14.80 -0.65 7.07
CA LEU A 211 16.17 -0.45 6.60
C LEU A 211 16.32 -0.97 5.16
N ILE A 212 15.78 -2.16 4.88
CA ILE A 212 15.85 -2.76 3.53
C ILE A 212 15.12 -1.87 2.52
N HIS A 213 13.91 -1.41 2.84
CA HIS A 213 13.15 -0.48 2.01
C HIS A 213 13.96 0.80 1.72
N LEU A 214 14.55 1.42 2.74
CA LEU A 214 15.35 2.64 2.57
C LEU A 214 16.55 2.42 1.64
N LEU A 215 17.30 1.34 1.85
CA LEU A 215 18.48 1.02 1.04
C LEU A 215 18.13 0.75 -0.42
N LEU A 216 17.07 -0.03 -0.66
CA LEU A 216 16.59 -0.33 -2.02
C LEU A 216 16.11 0.94 -2.74
N MET A 217 15.35 1.80 -2.06
CA MET A 217 14.85 3.05 -2.65
C MET A 217 15.98 4.06 -2.89
N ALA A 218 16.97 4.15 -2.00
CA ALA A 218 18.15 4.98 -2.21
C ALA A 218 18.99 4.48 -3.39
N ALA A 219 19.21 3.17 -3.50
CA ALA A 219 19.93 2.57 -4.62
C ALA A 219 19.19 2.80 -5.95
N ALA A 220 17.86 2.62 -5.98
CA ALA A 220 17.04 2.90 -7.16
C ALA A 220 17.12 4.37 -7.60
N PHE A 221 17.14 5.31 -6.66
CA PHE A 221 17.30 6.74 -6.96
C PHE A 221 18.67 7.05 -7.55
N LEU A 222 19.75 6.58 -6.92
CA LEU A 222 21.11 6.75 -7.44
C LEU A 222 21.26 6.14 -8.83
N LEU A 223 20.66 4.98 -9.06
CA LEU A 223 20.68 4.32 -10.36
C LEU A 223 19.88 5.10 -11.41
N SER A 224 18.78 5.74 -11.03
CA SER A 224 18.02 6.64 -11.92
C SER A 224 18.84 7.88 -12.32
N LEU A 225 19.62 8.45 -11.40
CA LEU A 225 20.56 9.51 -11.70
C LEU A 225 21.68 9.03 -12.64
N LEU A 226 22.21 7.83 -12.41
CA LEU A 226 23.22 7.22 -13.28
C LEU A 226 22.67 6.98 -14.70
N LEU A 227 21.41 6.55 -14.83
CA LEU A 227 20.74 6.40 -16.12
C LEU A 227 20.61 7.74 -16.85
N LEU A 228 20.25 8.83 -16.16
CA LEU A 228 20.25 10.18 -16.75
C LEU A 228 21.64 10.60 -17.23
N GLN A 229 22.68 10.34 -16.42
CA GLN A 229 24.05 10.67 -16.80
C GLN A 229 24.49 9.86 -18.03
N LYS A 230 24.21 8.56 -18.03
CA LYS A 230 24.60 7.63 -19.10
C LYS A 230 23.91 7.96 -20.42
N ARG A 231 22.67 8.45 -20.40
CA ARG A 231 22.00 8.93 -21.60
C ARG A 231 22.77 10.05 -22.32
N LYS A 232 23.55 10.86 -21.61
CA LYS A 232 24.40 11.88 -22.23
C LYS A 232 25.47 11.27 -23.13
N THR A 233 25.92 10.06 -22.83
CA THR A 233 26.91 9.30 -23.60
C THR A 233 26.28 8.32 -24.61
N GLY A 234 24.95 8.20 -24.61
CA GLY A 234 24.19 7.30 -25.48
C GLY A 234 23.47 6.17 -24.74
N VAL A 235 22.50 5.56 -25.42
CA VAL A 235 21.72 4.42 -24.94
C VAL A 235 22.31 3.13 -25.52
N ASP A 236 23.11 2.42 -24.73
CA ASP A 236 23.80 1.18 -25.11
C ASP A 236 23.24 -0.04 -24.34
N GLN A 237 23.80 -1.22 -24.59
CA GLN A 237 23.38 -2.44 -23.87
C GLN A 237 23.55 -2.31 -22.35
N ASN A 238 24.63 -1.67 -21.92
CA ASN A 238 24.90 -1.46 -20.51
C ASN A 238 23.86 -0.51 -19.87
N TYR A 239 23.28 0.43 -20.63
CA TYR A 239 22.19 1.29 -20.14
C TYR A 239 20.97 0.43 -19.81
N PHE A 240 20.60 -0.48 -20.72
CA PHE A 240 19.45 -1.35 -20.50
C PHE A 240 19.64 -2.32 -19.34
N VAL A 241 20.85 -2.82 -19.11
CA VAL A 241 21.16 -3.63 -17.92
C VAL A 241 20.91 -2.84 -16.64
N LEU A 242 21.42 -1.60 -16.56
CA LEU A 242 21.20 -0.74 -15.41
C LEU A 242 19.72 -0.37 -15.24
N ALA A 243 18.99 -0.15 -16.34
CA ALA A 243 17.56 0.17 -16.33
C ALA A 243 16.73 -0.99 -15.75
N VAL A 244 17.05 -2.22 -16.13
CA VAL A 244 16.42 -3.42 -15.58
C VAL A 244 16.74 -3.58 -14.09
N ILE A 245 17.99 -3.36 -13.68
CA ILE A 245 18.36 -3.39 -12.26
C ILE A 245 17.56 -2.34 -11.47
N ALA A 246 17.40 -1.13 -12.02
CA ALA A 246 16.62 -0.07 -11.38
C ALA A 246 15.15 -0.46 -11.21
N ALA A 247 14.54 -1.07 -12.24
CA ALA A 247 13.17 -1.59 -12.17
C ALA A 247 13.02 -2.68 -11.10
N VAL A 248 13.98 -3.59 -10.99
CA VAL A 248 13.98 -4.65 -9.96
C VAL A 248 14.11 -4.07 -8.56
N LEU A 249 15.05 -3.15 -8.34
CA LEU A 249 15.23 -2.48 -7.05
C LEU A 249 13.95 -1.73 -6.64
N VAL A 250 13.29 -1.08 -7.58
CA VAL A 250 12.00 -0.42 -7.37
C VAL A 250 10.91 -1.41 -6.97
N ALA A 251 10.79 -2.54 -7.67
CA ALA A 251 9.78 -3.56 -7.35
C ALA A 251 9.99 -4.15 -5.95
N LEU A 252 11.24 -4.48 -5.61
CA LEU A 252 11.61 -4.97 -4.28
C LEU A 252 11.40 -3.88 -3.21
N GLY A 253 11.79 -2.64 -3.50
CA GLY A 253 11.58 -1.50 -2.61
C GLY A 253 10.09 -1.30 -2.31
N GLY A 254 9.22 -1.39 -3.33
CA GLY A 254 7.77 -1.37 -3.18
C GLY A 254 7.25 -2.50 -2.29
N HIS A 255 7.73 -3.73 -2.49
CA HIS A 255 7.37 -4.90 -1.67
C HIS A 255 7.70 -4.70 -0.19
N PHE A 256 8.94 -4.31 0.13
CA PHE A 256 9.32 -4.01 1.53
C PHE A 256 8.61 -2.77 2.08
N GLY A 257 8.27 -1.80 1.22
CA GLY A 257 7.44 -0.66 1.60
C GLY A 257 6.03 -1.09 2.04
N ALA A 258 5.45 -2.10 1.38
CA ALA A 258 4.16 -2.68 1.76
C ALA A 258 4.24 -3.44 3.11
N MET A 259 5.36 -4.11 3.41
CA MET A 259 5.57 -4.72 4.72
C MET A 259 5.69 -3.65 5.82
N VAL A 260 6.43 -2.58 5.56
CA VAL A 260 6.59 -1.45 6.50
C VAL A 260 5.25 -0.78 6.79
N SER A 261 4.38 -0.62 5.79
CA SER A 261 3.04 -0.05 5.97
C SER A 261 2.02 -1.04 6.57
N GLY A 262 2.41 -2.31 6.72
CA GLY A 262 1.57 -3.38 7.26
C GLY A 262 0.50 -3.91 6.31
N VAL A 263 0.68 -3.69 5.01
CA VAL A 263 -0.22 -4.12 3.93
C VAL A 263 0.12 -5.52 3.44
N ALA A 264 1.40 -5.91 3.44
CA ALA A 264 1.87 -7.23 3.02
C ALA A 264 2.36 -8.03 4.24
N TYR A 265 1.59 -9.05 4.63
CA TYR A 265 1.96 -10.15 5.53
C TYR A 265 1.36 -11.43 4.98
#